data_AF-A0A534XD60-F1
#
_entry.id   AF-A0A534XD60-F1
#
_cell.length_a   1.000
_cell.length_b   1.000
_cell.length_c   1.000
_cell.angle_alpha   90.00
_cell.angle_beta   90.00
_cell.angle_gamma   90.00
#
_symmetry.space_group_name_H-M   'P 1'
#
loop_
_entity.id
_entity.type
_entity.pdbx_description
1 polymer ?
#
loop_
_entity_poly.entity_id
_entity_poly.type
_entity_poly.pdbx_seq_one_letter_code
_entity_poly.pdbx_strand_id
1 'polypeptide(L)'
;MKMLRRVLRSVPIDLLDKRSAIGVAARKRREELIDHCGGAEAVSPAQVILIDTAVKTELIVRAAEDYILRQETLVVDHGLLPVVMQRQQLADSLCRMLEKIGLDRKAREVTSLHDYLAERSKQTEPVQPAGGGGGDETVPEMRHNASESR
;
A
#
# COMPACT_ATOMS: atom_id res chain seq x y z
N MET A 1 25.80 22.40 7.72
CA MET A 1 24.63 21.50 7.95
C MET A 1 23.42 22.16 8.65
N LYS A 2 23.39 23.47 8.96
CA LYS A 2 22.23 24.11 9.65
C LYS A 2 20.93 24.18 8.82
N MET A 3 21.02 24.15 7.49
CA MET A 3 19.84 24.23 6.61
C MET A 3 18.98 22.95 6.64
N LEU A 4 19.58 21.78 6.86
CA LEU A 4 18.92 20.48 6.68
C LEU A 4 17.84 20.20 7.73
N ARG A 5 18.08 20.55 9.01
CA ARG A 5 17.10 20.30 10.10
C ARG A 5 15.84 21.16 10.00
N ARG A 6 15.96 22.40 9.53
CA ARG A 6 14.82 23.32 9.37
C ARG A 6 13.92 22.86 8.22
N VAL A 7 14.53 22.44 7.11
CA VAL A 7 13.80 21.91 5.95
C VAL A 7 13.04 20.64 6.33
N LEU A 8 13.67 19.69 7.02
CA LEU A 8 13.04 18.40 7.31
C LEU A 8 11.81 18.46 8.24
N ARG A 9 11.70 19.45 9.15
CA ARG A 9 10.55 19.52 10.09
C ARG A 9 9.27 20.08 9.48
N SER A 10 9.37 20.98 8.51
CA SER A 10 8.20 21.73 7.99
C SER A 10 7.87 21.43 6.54
N VAL A 11 8.72 20.66 5.84
CA VAL A 11 8.57 20.42 4.39
C VAL A 11 8.01 19.01 4.15
N PRO A 12 6.95 18.84 3.35
CA PRO A 12 6.50 17.54 2.85
C PRO A 12 7.65 16.76 2.19
N ILE A 13 7.65 15.42 2.31
CA ILE A 13 8.70 14.59 1.72
C ILE A 13 8.79 14.81 0.20
N ASP A 14 7.66 15.11 -0.46
CA ASP A 14 7.57 15.34 -1.90
C ASP A 14 8.29 16.61 -2.37
N LEU A 15 8.46 17.58 -1.46
CA LEU A 15 9.19 18.82 -1.73
C LEU A 15 10.70 18.69 -1.45
N LEU A 16 11.17 17.55 -0.95
CA LEU A 16 12.61 17.27 -0.87
C LEU A 16 13.17 17.10 -2.28
N ASP A 17 14.29 17.79 -2.56
CA ASP A 17 14.95 17.75 -3.86
C ASP A 17 15.07 16.31 -4.37
N LYS A 18 14.51 16.09 -5.56
CA LYS A 18 14.37 14.78 -6.17
C LYS A 18 15.71 14.10 -6.45
N ARG A 19 16.75 14.90 -6.67
CA ARG A 19 18.09 14.46 -7.05
C ARG A 19 19.03 14.34 -5.87
N SER A 20 18.63 14.88 -4.71
CA SER A 20 19.43 14.77 -3.49
C SER A 20 19.41 13.34 -2.95
N ALA A 21 20.55 12.83 -2.50
CA ALA A 21 20.65 11.50 -1.91
C ALA A 21 19.67 11.31 -0.73
N ILE A 22 19.48 12.36 0.08
CA ILE A 22 18.54 12.37 1.21
C ILE A 22 17.09 12.29 0.72
N GLY A 23 16.72 13.06 -0.30
CA GLY A 23 15.37 13.03 -0.85
C GLY A 23 15.03 11.68 -1.49
N VAL A 24 15.98 11.06 -2.20
CA VAL A 24 15.83 9.71 -2.76
C VAL A 24 15.64 8.69 -1.64
N ALA A 25 16.49 8.70 -0.62
CA ALA A 25 16.38 7.79 0.52
C ALA A 25 15.06 7.98 1.28
N ALA A 26 14.61 9.22 1.48
CA ALA A 26 13.35 9.52 2.15
C ALA A 26 12.14 8.94 1.41
N ARG A 27 12.06 9.15 0.09
CA ARG A 27 10.96 8.62 -0.73
C ARG A 27 10.97 7.10 -0.78
N LYS A 28 12.15 6.49 -1.00
CA LYS A 28 12.29 5.03 -0.97
C LYS A 28 11.79 4.46 0.35
N ARG A 29 12.19 5.06 1.48
CA ARG A 29 11.79 4.61 2.81
C ARG A 29 10.29 4.75 3.05
N ARG A 30 9.70 5.85 2.58
CA ARG A 30 8.26 6.08 2.62
C ARG A 30 7.51 5.00 1.83
N GLU A 31 7.96 4.69 0.62
CA GLU A 31 7.38 3.64 -0.23
C GLU A 31 7.49 2.27 0.44
N GLU A 32 8.66 1.91 0.99
CA GLU A 32 8.86 0.68 1.76
C GLU A 32 7.85 0.53 2.91
N LEU A 33 7.60 1.61 3.66
CA LEU A 33 6.64 1.58 4.77
C LEU A 33 5.18 1.49 4.31
N ILE A 34 4.82 2.14 3.20
CA ILE A 34 3.48 2.02 2.60
C ILE A 34 3.24 0.59 2.12
N ASP A 35 4.22 0.00 1.44
CA ASP A 35 4.15 -1.39 0.98
C ASP A 35 4.11 -2.38 2.15
N HIS A 36 4.82 -2.09 3.25
CA HIS A 36 4.72 -2.86 4.50
C HIS A 36 3.30 -2.85 5.08
N CYS A 37 2.57 -1.75 4.91
CA CYS A 37 1.18 -1.62 5.32
C CYS A 37 0.16 -2.23 4.34
N GLY A 38 0.61 -2.88 3.26
CA GLY A 38 -0.27 -3.48 2.24
C GLY A 38 -0.42 -2.64 0.97
N GLY A 39 0.24 -1.50 0.86
CA GLY A 39 0.19 -0.58 -0.29
C GLY A 39 -0.73 0.62 -0.05
N ALA A 40 -0.71 1.58 -0.99
CA ALA A 40 -1.34 2.89 -0.82
C ALA A 40 -2.84 2.84 -0.50
N GLU A 41 -3.58 1.91 -1.10
CA GLU A 41 -5.03 1.75 -0.89
C GLU A 41 -5.38 1.25 0.53
N ALA A 42 -4.45 0.55 1.19
CA ALA A 42 -4.66 -0.01 2.53
C ALA A 42 -4.23 0.96 3.65
N VAL A 43 -3.61 2.09 3.31
CA VAL A 43 -3.07 3.05 4.27
C VAL A 43 -4.06 4.19 4.47
N SER A 44 -4.56 4.33 5.71
CA SER A 44 -5.42 5.46 6.07
C SER A 44 -4.66 6.80 6.05
N PRO A 45 -5.36 7.96 5.90
CA PRO A 45 -4.71 9.27 5.96
C PRO A 45 -3.90 9.51 7.25
N ALA A 46 -4.37 8.99 8.39
CA ALA A 46 -3.66 9.09 9.66
C ALA A 46 -2.34 8.29 9.63
N GLN A 47 -2.34 7.10 9.02
CA GLN A 47 -1.12 6.32 8.83
C GLN A 47 -0.15 6.99 7.85
N VAL A 48 -0.64 7.67 6.80
CA VAL A 48 0.24 8.44 5.90
C VAL A 48 1.00 9.52 6.69
N ILE A 49 0.31 10.30 7.53
CA ILE A 49 0.93 11.33 8.37
C ILE A 49 1.98 10.70 9.30
N LEU A 50 1.65 9.56 9.89
CA LEU A 50 2.53 8.85 10.80
C LEU A 50 3.79 8.32 10.09
N ILE A 51 3.64 7.74 8.90
CA ILE A 51 4.74 7.26 8.05
C ILE A 51 5.65 8.43 7.67
N ASP A 52 5.08 9.54 7.18
CA ASP A 52 5.87 10.72 6.80
C ASP A 52 6.66 11.29 7.98
N THR A 53 6.06 11.30 9.16
CA THR A 53 6.71 11.75 10.41
C THR A 53 7.79 10.78 10.86
N ALA A 54 7.58 9.47 10.72
CA ALA A 54 8.55 8.43 11.03
C ALA A 54 9.78 8.55 10.12
N VAL A 55 9.60 8.69 8.81
CA VAL A 55 10.71 8.85 7.85
C VAL A 55 11.54 10.09 8.16
N LYS A 56 10.89 11.24 8.44
CA LYS A 56 11.60 12.47 8.82
C LYS A 56 12.37 12.29 10.13
N THR A 57 11.77 11.64 11.12
CA THR A 57 12.41 11.37 12.40
C THR A 57 13.62 10.45 12.22
N GLU A 58 13.51 9.40 11.42
CA GLU A 58 14.61 8.48 11.11
C GLU A 58 15.81 9.21 10.47
N LEU A 59 15.56 10.14 9.54
CA LEU A 59 16.63 10.96 8.95
C LEU A 59 17.32 11.86 9.98
N ILE A 60 16.55 12.44 10.91
CA ILE A 60 17.11 13.27 11.99
C ILE A 60 17.93 12.41 12.95
N VAL A 61 17.46 11.21 13.28
CA VAL A 61 18.19 10.24 14.12
C VAL A 61 19.53 9.89 13.47
N ARG A 62 19.54 9.49 12.19
CA ARG A 62 20.79 9.21 11.46
C ARG A 62 21.75 10.39 11.44
N ALA A 63 21.25 11.59 11.17
CA ALA A 63 22.09 12.78 11.18
C ALA A 63 22.65 13.11 12.58
N ALA A 64 21.92 12.79 13.64
CA ALA A 64 22.40 12.92 15.02
C ALA A 64 23.45 11.85 15.34
N GLU A 65 23.24 10.61 14.92
CA GLU A 65 24.19 9.49 15.07
C GLU A 65 25.51 9.78 14.34
N ASP A 66 25.44 10.22 13.08
CA ASP A 66 26.62 10.64 12.30
C ASP A 66 27.40 11.76 13.00
N TYR A 67 26.69 12.70 13.64
CA TYR A 67 27.34 13.76 14.40
C TYR A 67 28.00 13.22 15.67
N ILE A 68 27.30 12.37 16.41
CA ILE A 68 27.79 11.71 17.64
C ILE A 68 29.05 10.91 17.34
N LEU A 69 29.06 10.11 16.27
CA LEU A 69 30.19 9.29 15.86
C LEU A 69 31.42 10.10 15.42
N ARG A 70 31.27 11.39 15.12
CA ARG A 70 32.37 12.30 14.77
C ARG A 70 32.98 13.02 15.97
N GLN A 71 32.40 12.90 17.16
CA GLN A 71 32.94 13.57 18.34
C GLN A 71 34.15 12.80 18.87
N GLU A 72 35.18 13.53 19.31
CA GLU A 72 36.38 12.93 19.93
C GLU A 72 36.05 12.28 21.29
N THR A 73 35.07 12.84 22.01
CA THR A 73 34.53 12.29 23.25
C THR A 73 33.00 12.44 23.27
N LEU A 74 32.32 11.53 23.94
CA LEU A 74 30.88 11.60 24.21
C LEU A 74 30.55 12.08 25.63
N VAL A 75 31.57 12.24 26.47
CA VAL A 75 31.43 12.61 27.88
C VAL A 75 32.26 13.87 28.14
N VAL A 76 31.64 14.84 28.82
CA VAL A 76 32.27 16.09 29.27
C VAL A 76 31.79 16.38 30.69
N ASP A 77 32.71 16.72 31.59
CA ASP A 77 32.43 17.08 33.00
C ASP A 77 31.48 16.08 33.70
N HIS A 78 31.79 14.78 33.58
CA HIS A 78 31.04 13.66 34.13
C HIS A 78 29.63 13.44 33.55
N GLY A 79 29.24 14.18 32.50
CA GLY A 79 27.95 14.05 31.82
C GLY A 79 28.09 13.62 30.37
N LEU A 80 27.05 12.98 29.82
CA LEU A 80 26.96 12.75 28.38
C LEU A 80 26.69 14.06 27.64
N LEU A 81 27.23 14.19 26.43
CA LEU A 81 26.87 15.30 25.55
C LEU A 81 25.34 15.35 25.34
N PRO A 82 24.69 16.53 25.45
CA PRO A 82 23.23 16.65 25.33
C PRO A 82 22.64 16.05 24.04
N VAL A 83 23.41 16.06 22.94
CA VAL A 83 23.00 15.47 21.67
C VAL A 83 22.78 13.95 21.77
N VAL A 84 23.54 13.25 22.62
CA VAL A 84 23.40 11.80 22.85
C VAL A 84 22.05 11.51 23.52
N MET A 85 21.70 12.31 24.53
CA MET A 85 20.41 12.19 25.22
C MET A 85 19.23 12.56 24.31
N GLN A 86 19.35 13.64 23.53
CA GLN A 86 18.30 14.05 22.58
C GLN A 86 18.12 13.02 21.46
N ARG A 87 19.20 12.36 21.01
CA ARG A 87 19.12 11.26 20.04
C ARG A 87 18.27 10.11 20.59
N GLN A 88 18.42 9.77 21.88
CA GLN A 88 17.61 8.73 22.50
C GLN A 88 16.11 9.06 22.45
N GLN A 89 15.73 10.29 22.79
CA GLN A 89 14.32 10.73 22.74
C GLN A 89 13.72 10.64 21.33
N LEU A 90 14.51 10.95 20.31
CA LEU A 90 14.10 10.82 18.91
C LEU A 90 13.95 9.36 18.49
N ALA A 91 14.90 8.50 18.90
CA ALA A 91 14.86 7.07 18.64
C ALA A 91 13.64 6.40 19.31
N ASP A 92 13.35 6.74 20.57
CA ASP A 92 12.18 6.23 21.28
C ASP A 92 10.87 6.69 20.62
N SER A 93 10.83 7.94 20.15
CA SER A 93 9.68 8.46 19.42
C SER A 93 9.48 7.75 18.08
N LEU A 94 10.57 7.44 17.37
CA LEU A 94 10.53 6.64 16.17
C LEU A 94 10.01 5.23 16.45
N CYS A 95 10.53 4.56 17.48
CA CYS A 95 10.09 3.22 17.89
C CYS A 95 8.57 3.19 18.13
N ARG A 96 8.04 4.13 18.92
CA ARG A 96 6.60 4.25 19.18
C ARG A 96 5.76 4.49 17.92
N MET A 97 6.28 5.26 16.95
CA MET A 97 5.58 5.46 15.69
C MET A 97 5.57 4.18 14.85
N LEU A 98 6.68 3.44 14.81
CA LEU A 98 6.78 2.17 14.08
C LEU A 98 5.91 1.08 14.71
N GLU A 99 5.85 1.00 16.05
CA GLU A 99 4.93 0.11 16.76
C GLU A 99 3.47 0.39 16.41
N LYS A 100 3.08 1.67 16.29
CA LYS A 100 1.74 2.08 15.86
C LYS A 100 1.45 1.77 14.39
N ILE A 101 2.46 1.79 13.52
CA ILE A 101 2.33 1.39 12.12
C ILE A 101 2.15 -0.14 12.03
N GLY A 102 2.84 -0.88 12.91
CA GLY A 102 2.79 -2.33 13.02
C GLY A 102 4.11 -2.97 12.58
N LEU A 103 4.59 -3.92 13.38
CA LEU A 103 5.84 -4.65 13.11
C LEU A 103 5.64 -5.79 12.10
N ASP A 104 4.43 -6.35 12.06
CA ASP A 104 4.08 -7.41 11.11
C ASP A 104 3.68 -6.82 9.76
N ARG A 105 4.27 -7.38 8.71
CA ARG A 105 3.98 -6.97 7.34
C ARG A 105 2.55 -7.36 6.97
N LYS A 106 1.79 -6.40 6.45
CA LYS A 106 0.44 -6.64 5.93
C LYS A 106 0.52 -7.02 4.45
N ALA A 107 -0.11 -8.15 4.10
CA ALA A 107 -0.26 -8.52 2.70
C ALA A 107 -1.21 -7.53 1.99
N ARG A 108 -0.95 -7.27 0.72
CA ARG A 108 -1.86 -6.49 -0.12
C ARG A 108 -3.11 -7.33 -0.39
N GLU A 109 -4.29 -6.73 -0.31
CA GLU A 109 -5.51 -7.35 -0.79
C GLU A 109 -5.42 -7.47 -2.31
N VAL A 110 -5.29 -8.70 -2.79
CA VAL A 110 -5.24 -9.04 -4.21
C VAL A 110 -6.39 -9.98 -4.52
N THR A 111 -7.03 -9.77 -5.67
CA THR A 111 -8.10 -10.65 -6.17
C THR A 111 -7.60 -12.08 -6.19
N SER A 112 -8.37 -13.00 -5.60
CA SER A 112 -7.97 -14.41 -5.58
C SER A 112 -7.94 -14.95 -7.01
N LEU A 113 -7.08 -15.93 -7.28
CA LEU A 113 -7.03 -16.59 -8.59
C LEU A 113 -8.41 -17.14 -8.98
N HIS A 114 -9.14 -17.67 -8.00
CA HIS A 114 -10.48 -18.20 -8.22
C HIS A 114 -11.47 -17.11 -8.67
N ASP A 115 -11.47 -15.96 -7.99
CA ASP A 115 -12.34 -14.84 -8.35
C ASP A 115 -11.97 -14.27 -9.72
N TYR A 116 -10.68 -14.17 -10.01
CA TYR A 116 -10.19 -13.74 -11.32
C TYR A 116 -10.63 -14.68 -12.45
N LEU A 117 -10.55 -16.00 -12.24
CA LEU A 117 -10.99 -16.99 -13.22
C LEU A 117 -12.51 -16.95 -13.42
N ALA A 118 -13.28 -16.78 -12.35
CA ALA A 118 -14.74 -16.68 -12.40
C ALA A 118 -15.22 -15.40 -13.12
N GLU A 119 -14.49 -14.29 -12.98
CA GLU A 119 -14.79 -13.05 -13.69
C GLU A 119 -14.44 -13.17 -15.18
N ARG A 120 -13.31 -13.82 -15.50
CA ARG A 120 -12.89 -14.06 -16.89
C ARG A 120 -13.81 -15.04 -17.63
N SER A 121 -14.31 -16.08 -16.95
CA SER A 121 -15.23 -17.03 -17.57
C SER A 121 -16.55 -16.36 -17.97
N LYS A 122 -17.06 -15.43 -17.15
CA LYS A 122 -18.27 -14.64 -17.47
C LYS A 122 -18.09 -13.71 -18.67
N GLN A 123 -16.86 -13.21 -18.90
CA GLN A 123 -16.55 -12.35 -20.05
C GLN A 123 -16.39 -13.13 -21.36
N THR A 124 -16.21 -14.45 -21.30
CA THR A 124 -15.95 -15.29 -22.48
C THR A 124 -17.20 -16.04 -22.97
N GLU A 125 -18.36 -15.89 -22.30
CA GLU A 125 -19.62 -16.43 -22.82
C GLU A 125 -20.01 -15.72 -24.13
N PRO A 126 -20.10 -16.45 -25.26
CA PRO A 126 -20.52 -15.86 -26.52
C PRO A 126 -22.00 -15.47 -26.41
N VAL A 127 -22.31 -14.22 -26.76
CA VAL A 127 -23.68 -13.73 -26.95
C VAL A 127 -24.42 -14.71 -27.86
N GLN A 128 -25.34 -15.48 -27.29
CA GLN A 128 -26.21 -16.36 -28.05
C GLN A 128 -27.02 -15.51 -29.04
N PRO A 129 -27.02 -15.82 -30.34
CA PRO A 129 -27.84 -15.09 -31.28
C PRO A 129 -29.30 -15.39 -30.96
N ALA A 130 -30.07 -14.31 -30.74
CA ALA A 130 -31.52 -14.38 -30.64
C ALA A 130 -32.11 -14.79 -31.99
N GLY A 131 -32.92 -15.87 -32.01
CA GLY A 131 -33.76 -16.23 -33.16
C GLY A 131 -34.01 -17.75 -33.23
N GLY A 132 -35.24 -18.26 -33.26
CA GLY A 132 -36.53 -17.61 -33.31
C GLY A 132 -37.65 -18.63 -33.05
N GLY A 133 -38.72 -18.17 -32.41
CA GLY A 133 -39.97 -18.91 -32.31
C GLY A 133 -40.83 -18.64 -33.55
N GLY A 134 -41.03 -19.66 -34.37
CA GLY A 134 -42.26 -19.86 -35.15
C GLY A 134 -42.79 -21.21 -34.70
N GLY A 135 -44.03 -21.37 -34.23
CA GLY A 135 -45.26 -20.84 -34.78
C GLY A 135 -46.14 -22.09 -34.96
N ASP A 136 -47.00 -22.31 -33.98
CA ASP A 136 -47.97 -23.40 -33.87
C ASP A 136 -48.85 -23.49 -35.13
N GLU A 137 -48.80 -24.61 -35.86
CA GLU A 137 -49.74 -24.92 -36.95
C GLU A 137 -50.44 -26.24 -36.63
N THR A 138 -51.67 -26.09 -36.16
CA THR A 138 -52.60 -27.15 -35.80
C THR A 138 -53.08 -27.87 -37.07
N VAL A 139 -52.77 -29.16 -37.19
CA VAL A 139 -53.27 -30.02 -38.27
C VAL A 139 -54.62 -30.62 -37.84
N PRO A 140 -55.71 -30.45 -38.60
CA PRO A 140 -57.04 -30.94 -38.21
C PRO A 140 -57.20 -32.45 -38.42
N GLU A 141 -57.94 -33.09 -37.52
CA GLU A 141 -58.39 -34.48 -37.58
C GLU A 141 -59.06 -34.82 -38.93
N MET A 142 -58.52 -35.82 -39.64
CA MET A 142 -59.28 -36.58 -40.63
C MET A 142 -59.54 -37.98 -40.09
N ARG A 143 -60.78 -38.21 -39.63
CA ARG A 143 -61.32 -39.55 -39.41
C ARG A 143 -61.53 -40.20 -40.78
N HIS A 144 -60.87 -41.34 -41.03
CA HIS A 144 -61.23 -42.25 -42.11
C HIS A 144 -61.84 -43.51 -41.52
N ASN A 145 -63.10 -43.74 -41.91
CA ASN A 145 -63.91 -44.90 -41.61
C ASN A 145 -64.09 -45.68 -42.93
N ALA A 146 -63.56 -46.90 -43.01
CA ALA A 146 -63.88 -47.95 -44.01
C ALA A 146 -63.11 -49.21 -43.56
N SER A 147 -63.76 -50.23 -42.98
CA SER A 147 -64.49 -51.34 -43.63
C SER A 147 -63.63 -52.22 -44.55
N GLU A 148 -63.26 -53.41 -44.09
CA GLU A 148 -62.95 -54.66 -44.83
C GLU A 148 -62.68 -55.74 -43.77
N SER A 149 -63.56 -56.72 -43.47
CA SER A 149 -63.97 -57.91 -44.24
C SER A 149 -62.83 -58.86 -44.65
N ARG A 150 -62.39 -59.75 -43.75
CA ARG A 150 -62.45 -61.22 -43.86
C ARG A 150 -61.74 -61.92 -42.70
#